data_AF-A0A812UMB5-F1
#
_entry.id   AF-A0A812UMB5-F1
#
_cell.length_a   1.000
_cell.length_b   1.000
_cell.length_c   1.000
_cell.angle_alpha   90.00
_cell.angle_beta   90.00
_cell.angle_gamma   90.00
#
_symmetry.space_group_name_H-M   'P 1'
#
loop_
_entity.id
_entity.type
_entity.pdbx_description
1 polymer ?
#
loop_
_entity_poly.entity_id
_entity_poly.type
_entity_poly.pdbx_seq_one_letter_code
_entity_poly.pdbx_strand_id
1 'polypeptide(L)'
;MKGQPVVLKVAAGKHGDFQISTKVVNILRFTASSHPDAGLAPFDALVVKPGMSTLMAGPESMMEAEVTVSHGLRDARKWLVSNGKLIITGPIFEISCVRAAE
;
A
#
# COMPACT_ATOMS: atom_id res chain seq x y z
N MET A 1 8.15 -19.13 14.51
CA MET A 1 9.08 -18.16 13.89
C MET A 1 8.38 -16.81 13.84
N LYS A 2 8.99 -15.73 14.36
CA LYS A 2 8.44 -14.38 14.14
C LYS A 2 8.75 -13.99 12.69
N GLY A 3 7.72 -13.88 11.86
CA GLY A 3 7.88 -13.41 10.47
C GLY A 3 8.47 -11.99 10.46
N GLN A 4 9.29 -11.68 9.46
CA GLN A 4 9.77 -10.31 9.27
C GLN A 4 8.58 -9.42 8.88
N PRO A 5 8.51 -8.18 9.40
CA PRO A 5 7.43 -7.27 9.04
C PRO A 5 7.54 -6.89 7.56
N VAL A 6 6.40 -6.89 6.86
CA VAL A 6 6.29 -6.34 5.51
C VAL A 6 6.36 -4.82 5.62
N VAL A 7 7.32 -4.20 4.95
CA VAL A 7 7.54 -2.74 5.01
C VAL A 7 6.91 -2.07 3.80
N LEU A 8 5.97 -1.15 4.07
CA LEU A 8 5.41 -0.25 3.09
C LEU A 8 6.22 1.05 3.05
N LYS A 9 6.90 1.31 1.93
CA LYS A 9 7.62 2.56 1.69
C LYS A 9 6.72 3.51 0.90
N VAL A 10 6.61 4.74 1.39
CA VAL A 10 5.90 5.83 0.72
C VAL A 10 6.91 6.94 0.41
N ALA A 11 7.03 7.31 -0.85
CA ALA A 11 7.94 8.36 -1.30
C ALA A 11 7.16 9.43 -2.09
N ALA A 12 7.51 10.71 -1.90
CA ALA A 12 6.92 11.78 -2.70
C ALA A 12 7.24 11.59 -4.19
N GLY A 13 6.23 11.76 -5.04
CA GLY A 13 6.33 11.73 -6.48
C GLY A 13 6.29 13.12 -7.10
N LYS A 14 5.97 13.20 -8.39
CA LYS A 14 5.82 14.46 -9.12
C LYS A 14 4.36 14.89 -9.12
N HIS A 15 4.11 16.21 -9.17
CA HIS A 15 2.77 16.78 -9.33
C HIS A 15 1.73 16.37 -8.27
N GLY A 16 2.16 16.10 -7.04
CA GLY A 16 1.25 15.70 -5.95
C GLY A 16 0.96 14.20 -5.87
N ASP A 17 1.47 13.41 -6.82
CA ASP A 17 1.47 11.95 -6.72
C ASP A 17 2.53 11.49 -5.72
N PHE A 18 2.39 10.26 -5.22
CA PHE A 18 3.38 9.57 -4.41
C PHE A 18 3.53 8.12 -4.86
N GLN A 19 4.70 7.56 -4.58
CA GLN A 19 5.02 6.18 -4.89
C GLN A 19 4.84 5.32 -3.63
N ILE A 20 4.05 4.27 -3.75
CA ILE A 20 3.94 3.20 -2.75
C ILE A 20 4.78 2.02 -3.24
N SER A 21 5.61 1.45 -2.38
CA SER A 21 6.30 0.20 -2.68
C SER A 21 6.36 -0.73 -1.46
N THR A 22 6.29 -2.02 -1.72
CA THR A 22 6.42 -3.05 -0.70
C THR A 22 7.16 -4.25 -1.28
N LYS A 23 7.82 -5.02 -0.42
CA LYS A 23 8.48 -6.27 -0.79
C LYS A 23 7.86 -7.41 0.00
N VAL A 24 7.32 -8.39 -0.73
CA VAL A 24 6.90 -9.69 -0.17
C VAL A 24 7.86 -10.76 -0.69
N VAL A 25 7.63 -11.30 -1.89
CA VAL A 25 8.62 -12.07 -2.67
C VAL A 25 9.28 -11.12 -3.67
N ASN A 26 8.43 -10.41 -4.40
CA ASN A 26 8.73 -9.38 -5.38
C ASN A 26 8.61 -7.99 -4.79
N ILE A 27 9.27 -7.05 -5.46
CA ILE A 27 9.06 -5.62 -5.22
C ILE A 27 7.82 -5.22 -6.00
N LEU A 28 6.76 -4.88 -5.30
CA LEU A 28 5.55 -4.28 -5.86
C LEU A 28 5.69 -2.75 -5.82
N ARG A 29 5.43 -2.08 -6.95
CA ARG A 29 5.41 -0.62 -7.03
C ARG A 29 4.05 -0.13 -7.51
N PHE A 30 3.61 0.98 -6.94
CA PHE A 30 2.38 1.65 -7.30
C PHE A 30 2.63 3.15 -7.33
N THR A 31 1.94 3.85 -8.23
CA THR A 31 1.78 5.30 -8.17
C THR A 31 0.41 5.58 -7.61
N ALA A 32 0.31 6.49 -6.65
CA ALA A 32 -0.95 6.86 -6.04
C ALA A 32 -1.08 8.37 -5.94
N SER A 33 -2.33 8.83 -5.95
CA SER A 33 -2.69 10.21 -5.68
C SER A 33 -3.84 10.25 -4.70
N SER A 34 -3.90 11.33 -3.93
CA SER A 34 -4.91 11.53 -2.90
C SER A 34 -5.53 12.91 -3.03
N HIS A 35 -6.83 13.01 -2.75
CA HIS A 35 -7.49 14.30 -2.65
C HIS A 35 -8.55 14.29 -1.55
N PRO A 36 -8.73 15.41 -0.82
CA PRO A 36 -9.79 15.51 0.17
C PRO A 36 -11.15 15.18 -0.44
N ASP A 37 -11.95 14.40 0.29
CA ASP A 37 -13.33 14.08 -0.06
C ASP A 37 -14.18 14.09 1.22
N ALA A 38 -15.09 15.07 1.32
CA ALA A 38 -15.94 15.23 2.50
C ALA A 38 -16.87 14.03 2.73
N GLY A 39 -17.24 13.28 1.68
CA GLY A 39 -18.06 12.08 1.78
C GLY A 39 -17.30 10.86 2.35
N LEU A 40 -15.96 10.94 2.38
CA LEU A 40 -15.10 9.87 2.90
C LEU A 40 -14.47 10.21 4.25
N ALA A 41 -14.75 11.39 4.82
CA ALA A 41 -14.23 11.79 6.12
C ALA A 41 -14.41 10.67 7.17
N PRO A 42 -13.36 10.33 7.93
CA PRO A 42 -12.09 11.06 8.11
C PRO A 42 -11.00 10.73 7.07
N PHE A 43 -11.28 9.95 6.03
CA PHE A 43 -10.31 9.57 5.00
C PHE A 43 -10.28 10.57 3.85
N ASP A 44 -9.16 10.63 3.13
CA ASP A 44 -9.16 11.18 1.78
C ASP A 44 -9.41 10.07 0.75
N ALA A 45 -9.92 10.46 -0.41
CA ALA A 45 -10.01 9.58 -1.56
C ALA A 45 -8.61 9.25 -2.07
N LEU A 46 -8.42 7.98 -2.45
CA LEU A 46 -7.17 7.44 -2.94
C LEU A 46 -7.38 6.80 -4.31
N VAL A 47 -6.53 7.17 -5.26
CA VAL A 47 -6.44 6.52 -6.57
C VAL A 47 -5.09 5.84 -6.68
N VAL A 48 -5.08 4.52 -6.87
CA VAL A 48 -3.86 3.72 -7.00
C VAL A 48 -3.74 3.15 -8.41
N LYS A 49 -2.57 3.34 -9.03
CA LYS A 49 -2.21 2.78 -10.33
C LYS A 49 -1.08 1.76 -10.15
N PRO A 50 -1.23 0.53 -10.67
CA PRO A 50 -0.15 -0.45 -10.60
C PRO A 50 1.05 0.03 -11.42
N GLY A 51 2.24 -0.17 -10.86
CA GLY A 51 3.52 0.07 -11.51
C GLY A 51 4.24 -1.25 -11.80
N MET A 52 5.56 -1.17 -11.98
CA MET A 52 6.39 -2.35 -12.23
C MET A 52 6.45 -3.27 -11.00
N SER A 53 6.40 -4.57 -11.26
CA SER A 53 6.75 -5.62 -10.30
C SER A 53 7.97 -6.40 -10.79
N THR A 54 8.79 -6.92 -9.88
CA THR A 54 9.71 -8.02 -10.22
C THR A 54 8.93 -9.33 -10.43
N LEU A 55 9.53 -10.32 -11.09
CA LEU A 55 8.88 -11.58 -11.47
C LEU A 55 9.67 -12.81 -10.99
N MET A 56 9.96 -12.85 -9.70
CA MET A 56 10.62 -13.97 -9.02
C MET A 56 9.58 -14.95 -8.46
N ALA A 57 9.91 -16.23 -8.48
CA ALA A 57 9.15 -17.24 -7.77
C ALA A 57 9.61 -17.32 -6.30
N GLY A 58 8.67 -17.65 -5.42
CA GLY A 58 8.92 -17.87 -3.99
C GLY A 58 8.01 -18.95 -3.43
N PRO A 59 8.02 -19.16 -2.11
CA PRO A 59 7.10 -20.08 -1.45
C PRO A 59 5.64 -19.75 -1.76
N GLU A 60 4.81 -20.77 -1.99
CA GLU A 60 3.41 -20.63 -2.40
C GLU A 60 2.62 -19.67 -1.49
N SER A 61 2.69 -19.88 -0.17
CA SER A 61 2.02 -19.02 0.81
C SER A 61 2.46 -17.55 0.76
N MET A 62 3.71 -17.28 0.36
CA MET A 62 4.23 -15.91 0.20
C MET A 62 3.78 -15.30 -1.12
N MET A 63 3.66 -16.11 -2.18
CA MET A 63 3.09 -15.69 -3.47
C MET A 63 1.61 -15.35 -3.33
N GLU A 64 0.84 -16.14 -2.57
CA GLU A 64 -0.56 -15.83 -2.25
C GLU A 64 -0.69 -14.51 -1.49
N ALA A 65 0.13 -14.31 -0.45
CA ALA A 65 0.15 -13.06 0.30
C ALA A 65 0.51 -11.85 -0.60
N GLU A 66 1.45 -12.03 -1.53
CA GLU A 66 1.81 -11.01 -2.52
C GLU A 66 0.64 -10.65 -3.44
N VAL A 67 -0.09 -11.65 -3.94
CA VAL A 67 -1.29 -11.43 -4.76
C VAL A 67 -2.35 -10.67 -3.97
N THR A 68 -2.59 -11.05 -2.71
CA THR A 68 -3.54 -10.36 -1.83
C THR A 68 -3.14 -8.89 -1.62
N VAL A 69 -1.86 -8.62 -1.33
CA VAL A 69 -1.36 -7.25 -1.15
C VAL A 69 -1.45 -6.44 -2.44
N SER A 70 -1.08 -7.05 -3.57
CA SER A 70 -1.11 -6.39 -4.88
C SER A 70 -2.53 -6.00 -5.30
N HIS A 71 -3.47 -6.94 -5.23
CA HIS A 71 -4.87 -6.69 -5.54
C HIS A 71 -5.50 -5.72 -4.55
N GLY A 72 -5.25 -5.91 -3.26
CA GLY A 72 -5.77 -5.06 -2.20
C GLY A 72 -5.34 -3.59 -2.34
N LEU A 73 -4.06 -3.34 -2.63
CA LEU A 73 -3.56 -1.98 -2.87
C LEU A 73 -4.11 -1.36 -4.15
N ARG A 74 -4.26 -2.15 -5.23
CA ARG A 74 -4.89 -1.68 -6.47
C ARG A 74 -6.35 -1.28 -6.26
N ASP A 75 -7.05 -1.99 -5.39
CA ASP A 75 -8.47 -1.75 -5.09
C ASP A 75 -8.70 -0.82 -3.89
N ALA A 76 -7.64 -0.34 -3.26
CA ALA A 76 -7.74 0.68 -2.23
C ALA A 76 -8.34 1.97 -2.78
N ARG A 77 -9.22 2.59 -2.00
CA ARG A 77 -9.96 3.81 -2.36
C ARG A 77 -9.86 4.90 -1.31
N LYS A 78 -9.38 4.58 -0.12
CA LYS A 78 -9.28 5.51 0.99
C LYS A 78 -7.91 5.39 1.64
N TRP A 79 -7.39 6.52 2.09
CA TRP A 79 -6.19 6.55 2.92
C TRP A 79 -6.36 7.54 4.07
N LEU A 80 -5.63 7.31 5.15
CA LEU A 80 -5.59 8.21 6.29
C LEU A 80 -4.21 8.13 6.93
N VAL A 81 -3.54 9.27 7.05
CA VAL A 81 -2.32 9.43 7.85
C VAL A 81 -2.68 10.24 9.09
N SER A 82 -2.61 9.62 10.26
CA SER A 82 -2.92 10.29 11.52
C SER A 82 -2.15 9.67 12.67
N ASN A 83 -1.61 10.50 13.57
CA ASN A 83 -0.90 10.07 14.78
C ASN A 83 0.21 9.03 14.51
N GLY A 84 0.97 9.20 13.42
CA GLY A 84 2.05 8.28 13.04
C GLY A 84 1.59 6.92 12.52
N LYS A 85 0.29 6.74 12.30
CA LYS A 85 -0.30 5.57 11.66
C LYS A 85 -0.76 5.91 10.25
N LEU A 86 -0.61 4.93 9.36
CA LEU A 86 -1.16 4.96 8.01
C LEU A 86 -2.21 3.85 7.92
N ILE A 87 -3.42 4.22 7.49
CA ILE A 87 -4.48 3.28 7.18
C ILE A 87 -4.80 3.41 5.69
N ILE A 88 -4.83 2.29 4.97
CA ILE A 88 -5.26 2.22 3.58
C ILE A 88 -6.40 1.21 3.51
N THR A 89 -7.55 1.61 2.97
CA THR A 89 -8.72 0.73 2.86
C THR A 89 -9.29 0.69 1.45
N GLY A 90 -9.78 -0.48 1.07
CA GLY A 90 -10.56 -0.77 -0.11
C GLY A 90 -11.80 -1.60 0.24
N PRO A 91 -12.57 -2.06 -0.75
CA PRO A 91 -13.81 -2.80 -0.52
C PRO A 91 -13.65 -4.11 0.28
N ILE A 92 -12.53 -4.80 0.09
CA ILE A 92 -12.24 -6.12 0.69
C ILE A 92 -10.85 -6.18 1.35
N PHE A 93 -10.24 -5.03 1.60
CA PHE A 93 -8.84 -4.93 1.99
C PHE A 93 -8.61 -3.78 2.95
N GLU A 94 -7.82 -4.04 3.99
CA GLU A 94 -7.34 -3.03 4.92
C GLU A 94 -5.88 -3.32 5.27
N ILE A 95 -5.06 -2.27 5.27
CA ILE A 95 -3.72 -2.29 5.87
C ILE A 95 -3.65 -1.17 6.90
N SER A 96 -3.08 -1.51 8.06
CA SER A 96 -2.67 -0.57 9.10
C SER A 96 -1.17 -0.68 9.31
N CYS A 97 -0.48 0.42 9.08
CA CYS A 97 0.97 0.54 9.24
C CYS A 97 1.29 1.51 10.37
N VAL A 98 2.31 1.20 11.15
CA VAL A 98 3.01 2.16 12.01
C VAL A 98 4.26 2.64 11.30
N ARG A 99 4.73 3.84 11.64
CA ARG A 99 6.02 4.33 11.14
C ARG A 99 7.12 3.35 11.56
N ALA A 100 7.96 2.95 10.60
CA ALA A 100 9.15 2.17 10.92
C ALA A 100 10.08 3.02 11.81
N ALA A 101 10.68 2.40 12.82
CA ALA A 101 11.78 3.04 13.56
C ALA A 101 12.95 3.28 12.60
N GLU A 102 13.56 4.46 12.69
CA GLU A 102 14.80 4.79 11.95
C GLU A 102 15.97 3.93 12.38
#